data_AF-A0A167VN57-F1
#
_entry.id   AF-A0A167VN57-F1
#
_cell.length_a   1.000
_cell.length_b   1.000
_cell.length_c   1.000
_cell.angle_alpha   90.00
_cell.angle_beta   90.00
_cell.angle_gamma   90.00
#
_symmetry.space_group_name_H-M   'P 1'
#
loop_
_entity.id
_entity.type
_entity.pdbx_description
1 polymer ?
#
loop_
_entity_poly.entity_id
_entity_poly.type
_entity_poly.pdbx_seq_one_letter_code
_entity_poly.pdbx_strand_id
1 'polypeptide(L)'
;MDEEEKKARVSLCQAEILDSLAKEEEKNKGKRIKGLTDEYATFIALNGELNENEMLICYRLRRLEALPKFHPEFGRFMLEATPGEPWGINLADLLKVESNMKWRRVIARKHLIANASENAYPITLTTFPRLGTKDDFSRPYFPPSGPALRSQFVPDEIANPHIRFPTLAANIRWRRGRKVELNVPVYRDINTPWPFRDPTVDYNLHAWPEDDDVRRGAAREGHVYMDAMAFGMGSCCLQITFQCKNIHEARKLYDQLLPLGPIMLALTAGTPIYKGFLVDTDVRWNQISASVDCRTKEELGEKPLVNDRWRIPKSRYGSNSTYISESPELRPEYHDPDLIVDEKIKKKLIDGGMDELLATHFAHLFIRDPIVIFEEDLEELDLNKSDHFENLQSTNWQHIRFKPPPAENDSIGWRVEFRPMEIQMTDFENAAFSVFMVLITRAILSFDLNFYIPIQKVTENMNTAHARDAVLDQKFWFRKDPFPKRRSREKSTASSSSSTSSGSSSERSSRSASPTPTPVEDEYGLMTVNEVINGSADANGFPGLIPLVDSYLNSMNIDSQLSR
;
A
#
# COMPACT_ATOMS: atom_id res chain seq x y z
N MET A 1 18.35 -6.68 20.98
CA MET A 1 18.48 -5.73 22.09
C MET A 1 19.76 -6.01 22.83
N ASP A 2 20.46 -4.97 23.24
CA ASP A 2 21.64 -5.05 24.08
C ASP A 2 21.33 -4.28 25.36
N GLU A 3 20.95 -5.00 26.41
CA GLU A 3 20.45 -4.42 27.66
C GLU A 3 21.56 -3.75 28.46
N GLU A 4 22.77 -4.30 28.41
CA GLU A 4 23.95 -3.75 29.09
C GLU A 4 24.31 -2.38 28.51
N GLU A 5 24.40 -2.30 27.18
CA GLU A 5 24.71 -1.05 26.46
C GLU A 5 23.49 -0.12 26.29
N LYS A 6 22.29 -0.60 26.64
CA LYS A 6 20.99 0.07 26.38
C LYS A 6 20.83 0.45 24.90
N LYS A 7 21.22 -0.45 23.99
CA LYS A 7 21.19 -0.23 22.54
C LYS A 7 20.21 -1.17 21.84
N ALA A 8 19.40 -0.61 20.95
CA ALA A 8 18.64 -1.34 19.95
C ALA A 8 19.34 -1.23 18.60
N ARG A 9 19.49 -2.34 17.88
CA ARG A 9 20.16 -2.43 16.58
C ARG A 9 19.33 -3.29 15.65
N VAL A 10 19.38 -3.02 14.36
CA VAL A 10 18.84 -3.93 13.34
C VAL A 10 19.76 -5.14 13.20
N SER A 11 19.19 -6.33 13.06
CA SER A 11 19.96 -7.56 12.81
C SER A 11 20.10 -7.79 11.31
N LEU A 12 21.31 -7.98 10.80
CA LEU A 12 21.57 -8.26 9.38
C LEU A 12 21.67 -9.76 9.06
N CYS A 13 21.19 -10.64 9.96
CA CYS A 13 21.24 -12.10 9.81
C CYS A 13 19.99 -12.68 9.09
N GLN A 14 19.30 -11.88 8.28
CA GLN A 14 18.01 -12.28 7.71
C GLN A 14 18.12 -13.37 6.64
N ALA A 15 19.22 -13.40 5.88
CA ALA A 15 19.41 -14.42 4.85
C ALA A 15 19.47 -15.82 5.49
N GLU A 16 20.22 -15.95 6.59
CA GLU A 16 20.35 -17.16 7.38
C GLU A 16 19.01 -17.59 8.00
N ILE A 17 18.21 -16.61 8.44
CA ILE A 17 16.86 -16.84 8.99
C ILE A 17 15.92 -17.35 7.89
N LEU A 18 15.91 -16.73 6.72
CA LEU A 18 15.07 -17.16 5.59
C LEU A 18 15.47 -18.54 5.08
N ASP A 19 16.75 -18.86 4.99
CA ASP A 19 17.22 -20.19 4.63
C ASP A 19 16.75 -21.25 5.63
N SER A 20 16.75 -20.90 6.92
CA SER A 20 16.27 -21.76 8.00
C SER A 20 14.75 -21.97 7.93
N LEU A 21 13.99 -20.90 7.64
CA LEU A 21 12.54 -20.94 7.47
C LEU A 21 12.14 -21.75 6.22
N ALA A 22 12.83 -21.57 5.09
CA ALA A 22 12.58 -22.31 3.86
C ALA A 22 12.78 -23.82 4.05
N LYS A 23 13.79 -24.22 4.82
CA LYS A 23 14.00 -25.65 5.19
C LYS A 23 12.87 -26.18 6.07
N GLU A 24 12.34 -25.38 7.00
CA GLU A 24 11.18 -25.79 7.82
C GLU A 24 9.90 -25.88 6.96
N GLU A 25 9.71 -24.97 6.02
CA GLU A 25 8.59 -24.99 5.07
C GLU A 25 8.64 -26.25 4.20
N GLU A 26 9.78 -26.56 3.58
CA GLU A 26 9.91 -27.75 2.72
C GLU A 26 9.69 -29.06 3.51
N LYS A 27 10.17 -29.14 4.77
CA LYS A 27 9.92 -30.30 5.66
C LYS A 27 8.44 -30.50 5.99
N ASN A 28 7.67 -29.42 5.98
CA ASN A 28 6.24 -29.40 6.29
C ASN A 28 5.35 -29.21 5.07
N LYS A 29 5.91 -29.29 3.87
CA LYS A 29 5.19 -29.09 2.61
C LYS A 29 3.99 -30.03 2.50
N GLY A 30 2.84 -29.46 2.18
CA GLY A 30 1.57 -30.19 2.07
C GLY A 30 0.96 -30.66 3.41
N LYS A 31 1.62 -30.38 4.55
CA LYS A 31 1.07 -30.69 5.87
C LYS A 31 0.30 -29.49 6.39
N ARG A 32 -0.85 -29.76 7.00
CA ARG A 32 -1.51 -28.78 7.87
C ARG A 32 -1.11 -29.08 9.31
N ILE A 33 -0.71 -28.07 10.05
CA ILE A 33 -0.18 -28.19 11.41
C ILE A 33 -1.01 -27.35 12.39
N LYS A 34 -0.91 -27.64 13.68
CA LYS A 34 -1.63 -26.89 14.71
C LYS A 34 -1.04 -25.48 14.81
N GLY A 35 -1.87 -24.45 14.59
CA GLY A 35 -1.49 -23.05 14.77
C GLY A 35 -1.41 -22.63 16.25
N LEU A 36 -1.09 -21.35 16.50
CA LEU A 36 -0.85 -20.80 17.84
C LEU A 36 -2.08 -20.79 18.78
N THR A 37 -3.28 -21.06 18.27
CA THR A 37 -4.53 -21.03 19.06
C THR A 37 -4.49 -21.95 20.28
N ASP A 38 -3.70 -23.02 20.27
CA ASP A 38 -3.61 -23.98 21.38
C ASP A 38 -2.80 -23.43 22.58
N GLU A 39 -1.73 -22.66 22.37
CA GLU A 39 -0.90 -22.13 23.46
C GLU A 39 -1.47 -20.85 24.06
N TYR A 40 -2.10 -19.99 23.25
CA TYR A 40 -2.73 -18.76 23.73
C TYR A 40 -4.05 -19.04 24.48
N ALA A 41 -4.83 -20.03 24.04
CA ALA A 41 -5.99 -20.52 24.82
C ALA A 41 -5.53 -21.19 26.13
N THR A 42 -4.38 -21.88 26.12
CA THR A 42 -3.79 -22.43 27.36
C THR A 42 -3.26 -21.31 28.27
N PHE A 43 -2.65 -20.26 27.73
CA PHE A 43 -2.16 -19.11 28.48
C PHE A 43 -3.29 -18.26 29.10
N ILE A 44 -4.40 -18.09 28.39
CA ILE A 44 -5.61 -17.45 28.93
C ILE A 44 -6.31 -18.37 29.94
N ALA A 45 -6.45 -19.67 29.67
CA ALA A 45 -7.00 -20.63 30.63
C ALA A 45 -6.20 -20.71 31.95
N LEU A 46 -4.91 -20.34 31.93
CA LEU A 46 -4.06 -20.24 33.11
C LEU A 46 -4.14 -18.90 33.84
N ASN A 47 -4.70 -17.84 33.24
CA ASN A 47 -4.67 -16.47 33.78
C ASN A 47 -6.02 -15.71 33.78
N GLY A 48 -7.13 -16.34 33.37
CA GLY A 48 -8.48 -15.79 33.46
C GLY A 48 -9.57 -16.79 33.04
N GLU A 49 -10.75 -16.71 33.68
CA GLU A 49 -11.89 -17.57 33.35
C GLU A 49 -12.54 -17.11 32.04
N LEU A 50 -12.43 -17.93 30.99
CA LEU A 50 -13.20 -17.80 29.75
C LEU A 50 -14.65 -18.18 30.02
N ASN A 51 -15.60 -17.48 29.41
CA ASN A 51 -17.00 -17.93 29.44
C ASN A 51 -17.22 -19.11 28.46
N GLU A 52 -18.33 -19.83 28.63
CA GLU A 52 -18.63 -21.04 27.84
C GLU A 52 -18.68 -20.79 26.32
N ASN A 53 -19.07 -19.59 25.87
CA ASN A 53 -19.10 -19.24 24.46
C ASN A 53 -17.68 -19.03 23.90
N GLU A 54 -16.79 -18.40 24.66
CA GLU A 54 -15.39 -18.21 24.27
C GLU A 54 -14.62 -19.53 24.23
N MET A 55 -14.84 -20.42 25.21
CA MET A 55 -14.29 -21.77 25.16
C MET A 55 -14.79 -22.55 23.94
N LEU A 56 -16.07 -22.42 23.60
CA LEU A 56 -16.66 -23.11 22.45
C LEU A 56 -16.12 -22.56 21.13
N ILE A 57 -15.83 -21.26 21.03
CA ILE A 57 -15.18 -20.64 19.87
C ILE A 57 -13.74 -21.13 19.73
N CYS A 58 -12.94 -21.12 20.81
CA CYS A 58 -11.59 -21.68 20.81
C CYS A 58 -11.57 -23.18 20.44
N TYR A 59 -12.54 -23.94 20.94
CA TYR A 59 -12.70 -25.36 20.62
C TYR A 59 -13.09 -25.59 19.15
N ARG A 60 -13.94 -24.73 18.57
CA ARG A 60 -14.36 -24.83 17.16
C ARG A 60 -13.31 -24.33 16.16
N LEU A 61 -12.41 -23.45 16.60
CA LEU A 61 -11.25 -22.97 15.82
C LEU A 61 -10.07 -23.94 15.79
N ARG A 62 -10.18 -25.13 16.41
CA ARG A 62 -9.21 -26.25 16.34
C ARG A 62 -9.04 -26.80 14.92
N ARG A 63 -8.39 -26.06 14.04
CA ARG A 63 -8.12 -26.48 12.68
C ARG A 63 -6.63 -26.44 12.42
N LEU A 64 -6.15 -27.52 11.82
CA LEU A 64 -4.83 -27.55 11.21
C LEU A 64 -4.79 -26.43 10.15
N GLU A 65 -3.77 -25.58 10.18
CA GLU A 65 -3.55 -24.49 9.22
C GLU A 65 -2.30 -24.79 8.38
N ALA A 66 -2.22 -24.21 7.17
CA ALA A 66 -0.98 -24.19 6.41
C ALA A 66 0.06 -23.33 7.15
N LEU A 67 1.33 -23.77 7.14
CA LEU A 67 2.43 -23.02 7.74
C LEU A 67 2.52 -21.63 7.08
N PRO A 68 2.68 -20.54 7.85
CA PRO A 68 2.88 -19.21 7.28
C PRO A 68 4.10 -19.16 6.37
N LYS A 69 4.04 -18.32 5.34
CA LYS A 69 5.14 -18.14 4.39
C LYS A 69 5.95 -16.91 4.74
N PHE A 70 7.26 -16.98 4.52
CA PHE A 70 8.19 -15.88 4.76
C PHE A 70 8.93 -15.54 3.48
N HIS A 71 9.12 -14.25 3.23
CA HIS A 71 9.70 -13.76 1.98
C HIS A 71 10.82 -12.75 2.24
N PRO A 72 11.81 -12.66 1.35
CA PRO A 72 12.82 -11.60 1.39
C PRO A 72 12.21 -10.25 1.03
N GLU A 73 12.64 -9.23 1.76
CA GLU A 73 12.39 -7.83 1.46
C GLU A 73 13.71 -7.08 1.23
N PHE A 74 13.64 -5.82 0.79
CA PHE A 74 14.84 -5.05 0.43
C PHE A 74 15.88 -5.01 1.57
N GLY A 75 15.46 -4.75 2.80
CA GLY A 75 16.37 -4.67 3.95
C GLY A 75 16.83 -6.05 4.41
N ARG A 76 18.14 -6.23 4.63
CA ARG A 76 18.72 -7.45 5.25
C ARG A 76 18.35 -7.63 6.72
N PHE A 77 17.48 -6.77 7.25
CA PHE A 77 16.89 -6.84 8.58
C PHE A 77 15.37 -7.04 8.57
N MET A 78 14.77 -7.17 7.38
CA MET A 78 13.32 -7.23 7.19
C MET A 78 12.85 -8.66 6.91
N LEU A 79 11.74 -9.04 7.51
CA LEU A 79 10.99 -10.25 7.16
C LEU A 79 9.62 -9.83 6.68
N GLU A 80 9.22 -10.27 5.49
CA GLU A 80 7.81 -10.28 5.10
C GLU A 80 7.22 -11.64 5.47
N ALA A 81 5.98 -11.65 5.98
CA ALA A 81 5.28 -12.88 6.32
C ALA A 81 3.80 -12.82 5.97
N THR A 82 3.30 -13.88 5.32
CA THR A 82 1.92 -14.03 4.84
C THR A 82 1.27 -15.28 5.45
N PRO A 83 -0.08 -15.41 5.48
CA PRO A 83 -0.69 -16.67 5.91
C PRO A 83 -0.31 -17.78 4.92
N GLY A 84 -0.26 -19.03 5.39
CA GLY A 84 0.15 -20.17 4.54
C GLY A 84 -0.76 -20.39 3.33
N GLU A 85 -2.02 -20.02 3.48
CA GLU A 85 -3.05 -20.01 2.45
C GLU A 85 -3.93 -18.76 2.62
N PRO A 86 -4.55 -18.24 1.54
CA PRO A 86 -5.48 -17.13 1.64
C PRO A 86 -6.68 -17.49 2.51
N TRP A 87 -7.19 -16.52 3.26
CA TRP A 87 -8.42 -16.69 4.03
C TRP A 87 -9.64 -16.87 3.10
N GLY A 88 -10.62 -17.64 3.57
CA GLY A 88 -11.84 -17.91 2.84
C GLY A 88 -12.85 -16.75 2.87
N ILE A 89 -14.01 -17.00 2.26
CA ILE A 89 -15.09 -16.01 2.12
C ILE A 89 -15.92 -15.82 3.41
N ASN A 90 -15.80 -16.72 4.38
CA ASN A 90 -16.65 -16.71 5.56
C ASN A 90 -16.16 -15.68 6.58
N LEU A 91 -17.08 -14.99 7.28
CA LEU A 91 -16.71 -14.03 8.33
C LEU A 91 -15.90 -14.69 9.46
N ALA A 92 -16.15 -15.97 9.75
CA ALA A 92 -15.39 -16.74 10.74
C ALA A 92 -13.89 -16.87 10.41
N ASP A 93 -13.48 -16.73 9.14
CA ASP A 93 -12.06 -16.74 8.78
C ASP A 93 -11.35 -15.45 9.22
N LEU A 94 -12.08 -14.34 9.41
CA LEU A 94 -11.53 -13.07 9.90
C LEU A 94 -11.06 -13.17 11.36
N LEU A 95 -11.66 -14.07 12.14
CA LEU A 95 -11.26 -14.35 13.53
C LEU A 95 -9.87 -15.00 13.64
N LYS A 96 -9.29 -15.46 12.52
CA LYS A 96 -7.98 -16.11 12.49
C LYS A 96 -6.84 -15.15 12.18
N VAL A 97 -7.14 -13.91 11.76
CA VAL A 97 -6.12 -12.98 11.25
C VAL A 97 -5.09 -12.66 12.34
N GLU A 98 -5.54 -12.29 13.54
CA GLU A 98 -4.67 -11.94 14.67
C GLU A 98 -3.85 -13.14 15.15
N SER A 99 -4.49 -14.29 15.39
CA SER A 99 -3.79 -15.50 15.86
C SER A 99 -2.75 -15.99 14.86
N ASN A 100 -3.04 -15.87 13.55
CA ASN A 100 -2.09 -16.21 12.51
C ASN A 100 -0.91 -15.21 12.44
N MET A 101 -1.13 -13.90 12.61
CA MET A 101 -0.05 -12.92 12.73
C MET A 101 0.85 -13.17 13.94
N LYS A 102 0.25 -13.46 15.11
CA LYS A 102 1.00 -13.87 16.31
C LYS A 102 1.83 -15.14 16.05
N TRP A 103 1.26 -16.11 15.33
CA TRP A 103 1.96 -17.34 14.97
C TRP A 103 3.19 -17.08 14.10
N ARG A 104 3.08 -16.19 13.10
CA ARG A 104 4.22 -15.73 12.29
C ARG A 104 5.32 -15.14 13.17
N ARG A 105 4.96 -14.28 14.14
CA ARG A 105 5.91 -13.66 15.06
C ARG A 105 6.63 -14.69 15.93
N VAL A 106 5.92 -15.70 16.42
CA VAL A 106 6.49 -16.81 17.21
C VAL A 106 7.48 -17.63 16.36
N ILE A 107 7.10 -18.00 15.14
CA ILE A 107 7.99 -18.71 14.21
C ILE A 107 9.23 -17.85 13.91
N ALA A 108 9.05 -16.60 13.51
CA ALA A 108 10.16 -15.69 13.23
C ALA A 108 11.12 -15.57 14.42
N ARG A 109 10.59 -15.43 15.64
CA ARG A 109 11.40 -15.33 16.86
C ARG A 109 12.21 -16.60 17.13
N LYS A 110 11.60 -17.78 16.96
CA LYS A 110 12.30 -19.07 17.09
C LYS A 110 13.52 -19.14 16.16
N HIS A 111 13.37 -18.75 14.90
CA HIS A 111 14.46 -18.75 13.92
C HIS A 111 15.49 -17.62 14.18
N LEU A 112 15.05 -16.46 14.67
CA LEU A 112 15.96 -15.38 15.10
C LEU A 112 16.86 -15.81 16.26
N ILE A 113 16.32 -16.49 17.26
CA ILE A 113 17.11 -17.00 18.39
C ILE A 113 18.14 -18.03 17.91
N ALA A 114 17.73 -18.94 17.03
CA ALA A 114 18.61 -19.99 16.52
C ALA A 114 19.75 -19.49 15.63
N ASN A 115 19.58 -18.37 14.91
CA ASN A 115 20.54 -17.89 13.91
C ASN A 115 21.22 -16.55 14.26
N ALA A 116 20.72 -15.79 15.24
CA ALA A 116 21.26 -14.47 15.57
C ALA A 116 21.62 -14.33 17.06
N SER A 117 20.63 -14.28 17.96
CA SER A 117 20.85 -14.09 19.41
C SER A 117 19.57 -14.33 20.20
N GLU A 118 19.69 -14.79 21.45
CA GLU A 118 18.56 -14.92 22.39
C GLU A 118 17.82 -13.59 22.63
N ASN A 119 18.52 -12.47 22.52
CA ASN A 119 17.96 -11.11 22.69
C ASN A 119 17.50 -10.49 21.36
N ALA A 120 17.29 -11.29 20.31
CA ALA A 120 16.75 -10.84 19.03
C ALA A 120 15.22 -10.97 18.99
N TYR A 121 14.54 -9.92 18.52
CA TYR A 121 13.08 -9.85 18.49
C TYR A 121 12.60 -9.36 17.12
N PRO A 122 11.59 -10.03 16.53
CA PRO A 122 10.88 -9.48 15.38
C PRO A 122 9.93 -8.38 15.86
N ILE A 123 10.17 -7.14 15.41
CA ILE A 123 9.34 -5.97 15.74
C ILE A 123 8.72 -5.46 14.44
N THR A 124 7.40 -5.27 14.46
CA THR A 124 6.69 -4.66 13.34
C THR A 124 6.75 -3.15 13.51
N LEU A 125 7.74 -2.55 12.86
CA LEU A 125 8.01 -1.13 12.92
C LEU A 125 8.14 -0.60 11.50
N THR A 126 7.48 0.51 11.19
CA THR A 126 7.53 1.07 9.85
C THR A 126 8.95 1.43 9.45
N THR A 127 9.63 2.30 10.21
CA THR A 127 11.03 2.66 9.93
C THR A 127 11.84 2.49 11.20
N PHE A 128 13.05 1.92 11.09
CA PHE A 128 13.96 1.88 12.23
C PHE A 128 14.48 3.31 12.53
N PRO A 129 14.17 3.90 13.70
CA PRO A 129 14.36 5.34 13.94
C PRO A 129 15.81 5.83 13.80
N ARG A 130 16.78 4.94 14.06
CA ARG A 130 18.21 5.25 14.09
C ARG A 130 18.98 4.71 12.88
N LEU A 131 18.28 4.26 11.84
CA LEU A 131 18.90 3.76 10.61
C LEU A 131 19.82 4.84 10.02
N GLY A 132 21.06 4.47 9.69
CA GLY A 132 22.03 5.37 9.07
C GLY A 132 22.59 6.47 10.00
N THR A 133 22.43 6.33 11.31
CA THR A 133 23.16 7.18 12.27
C THR A 133 24.64 6.80 12.31
N LYS A 134 25.52 7.71 12.77
CA LYS A 134 26.96 7.40 12.91
C LYS A 134 27.25 6.37 14.02
N ASP A 135 26.31 6.20 14.93
CA ASP A 135 26.39 5.23 16.02
C ASP A 135 26.14 3.80 15.49
N ASP A 136 26.48 2.81 16.30
CA ASP A 136 26.27 1.40 16.04
C ASP A 136 24.76 1.05 15.98
N PHE A 137 24.17 1.14 14.77
CA PHE A 137 22.74 0.92 14.51
C PHE A 137 22.41 -0.47 13.97
N SER A 138 23.41 -1.26 13.54
CA SER A 138 23.22 -2.59 12.94
C SER A 138 24.17 -3.62 13.53
N ARG A 139 23.76 -4.89 13.53
CA ARG A 139 24.62 -6.01 13.93
C ARG A 139 24.58 -7.14 12.90
N PRO A 140 25.74 -7.62 12.39
CA PRO A 140 27.07 -7.05 12.59
C PRO A 140 27.19 -5.62 12.03
N TYR A 141 28.22 -4.91 12.49
CA TYR A 141 28.56 -3.58 11.98
C TYR A 141 29.31 -3.72 10.65
N PHE A 142 28.96 -2.87 9.69
CA PHE A 142 29.71 -2.67 8.46
C PHE A 142 29.96 -1.16 8.28
N PRO A 143 31.13 -0.76 7.76
CA PRO A 143 31.39 0.64 7.47
C PRO A 143 30.38 1.16 6.41
N PRO A 144 29.86 2.39 6.54
CA PRO A 144 28.99 2.97 5.53
C PRO A 144 29.62 2.97 4.13
N SER A 145 28.76 3.07 3.11
CA SER A 145 29.10 3.02 1.69
C SER A 145 29.37 1.59 1.17
N GLY A 146 29.36 1.48 -0.16
CA GLY A 146 29.61 0.28 -0.95
C GLY A 146 29.32 0.57 -2.43
N PRO A 147 29.75 -0.32 -3.36
CA PRO A 147 29.61 -0.09 -4.79
C PRO A 147 28.15 0.03 -5.30
N ALA A 148 27.19 -0.60 -4.62
CA ALA A 148 25.78 -0.60 -5.02
C ALA A 148 25.07 0.70 -4.61
N LEU A 149 24.97 0.96 -3.30
CA LEU A 149 24.25 2.10 -2.73
C LEU A 149 25.04 3.41 -2.78
N ARG A 150 26.36 3.36 -2.58
CA ARG A 150 27.26 4.54 -2.50
C ARG A 150 26.81 5.60 -1.47
N SER A 151 26.13 5.14 -0.43
CA SER A 151 25.56 6.00 0.61
C SER A 151 26.64 6.50 1.57
N GLN A 152 26.49 7.74 2.06
CA GLN A 152 27.32 8.23 3.16
C GLN A 152 26.92 7.65 4.53
N PHE A 153 25.74 7.03 4.62
CA PHE A 153 25.09 6.73 5.91
C PHE A 153 24.88 5.23 6.16
N VAL A 154 24.68 4.44 5.11
CA VAL A 154 24.41 3.00 5.23
C VAL A 154 25.41 2.15 4.41
N PRO A 155 25.79 0.96 4.92
CA PRO A 155 26.59 0.00 4.16
C PRO A 155 25.75 -0.68 3.06
N ASP A 156 26.38 -1.30 2.06
CA ASP A 156 25.65 -2.12 1.07
C ASP A 156 24.99 -3.35 1.72
N GLU A 157 25.58 -3.89 2.78
CA GLU A 157 25.08 -5.02 3.55
C GLU A 157 23.75 -4.74 4.27
N ILE A 158 23.28 -3.49 4.27
CA ILE A 158 21.93 -3.15 4.70
C ILE A 158 20.88 -3.72 3.76
N ALA A 159 21.23 -3.94 2.49
CA ALA A 159 20.37 -4.54 1.48
C ALA A 159 20.49 -6.08 1.55
N ASN A 160 19.37 -6.74 1.26
CA ASN A 160 19.31 -8.18 1.17
C ASN A 160 20.29 -8.70 0.10
N PRO A 161 21.04 -9.78 0.38
CA PRO A 161 22.08 -10.28 -0.54
C PRO A 161 21.53 -10.85 -1.85
N HIS A 162 20.23 -11.11 -1.95
CA HIS A 162 19.63 -11.54 -3.21
C HIS A 162 19.84 -10.49 -4.30
N ILE A 163 20.48 -10.89 -5.41
CA ILE A 163 21.05 -10.00 -6.44
C ILE A 163 20.06 -8.95 -6.98
N ARG A 164 18.75 -9.28 -6.99
CA ARG A 164 17.68 -8.33 -7.35
C ARG A 164 17.78 -6.99 -6.61
N PHE A 165 18.05 -6.99 -5.29
CA PHE A 165 17.96 -5.76 -4.49
C PHE A 165 19.16 -4.82 -4.68
N PRO A 166 20.42 -5.28 -4.62
CA PRO A 166 21.57 -4.44 -4.95
C PRO A 166 21.53 -3.93 -6.39
N THR A 167 21.15 -4.78 -7.36
CA THR A 167 21.01 -4.38 -8.77
C THR A 167 19.95 -3.32 -8.96
N LEU A 168 18.79 -3.44 -8.30
CA LEU A 168 17.74 -2.43 -8.32
C LEU A 168 18.26 -1.07 -7.83
N ALA A 169 18.94 -1.04 -6.69
CA ALA A 169 19.49 0.19 -6.13
C ALA A 169 20.56 0.82 -7.04
N ALA A 170 21.47 0.01 -7.58
CA ALA A 170 22.52 0.47 -8.48
C ALA A 170 21.96 1.03 -9.79
N ASN A 171 20.98 0.35 -10.39
CA ASN A 171 20.38 0.75 -11.67
C ASN A 171 19.51 2.00 -11.53
N ILE A 172 18.80 2.18 -10.41
CA ILE A 172 18.08 3.43 -10.13
C ILE A 172 19.05 4.61 -10.07
N ARG A 173 20.13 4.50 -9.27
CA ARG A 173 21.17 5.54 -9.16
C ARG A 173 21.82 5.83 -10.51
N TRP A 174 22.16 4.78 -11.26
CA TRP A 174 22.78 4.90 -12.57
C TRP A 174 21.86 5.61 -13.58
N ARG A 175 20.60 5.16 -13.71
CA ARG A 175 19.60 5.77 -14.59
C ARG A 175 19.35 7.23 -14.22
N ARG A 176 19.21 7.53 -12.92
CA ARG A 176 18.99 8.89 -12.41
C ARG A 176 20.18 9.82 -12.70
N GLY A 177 21.39 9.25 -12.85
CA GLY A 177 22.65 9.97 -13.03
C GLY A 177 23.16 10.66 -11.76
N ARG A 178 22.56 10.36 -10.60
CA ARG A 178 22.88 10.89 -9.27
C ARG A 178 22.26 10.00 -8.19
N LYS A 179 22.62 10.20 -6.92
CA LYS A 179 21.97 9.47 -5.83
C LYS A 179 20.48 9.82 -5.75
N VAL A 180 19.70 8.90 -5.17
CA VAL A 180 18.34 9.24 -4.72
C VAL A 180 18.44 10.27 -3.60
N GLU A 181 17.49 11.18 -3.52
CA GLU A 181 17.53 12.31 -2.61
C GLU A 181 16.27 12.33 -1.76
N LEU A 182 16.41 12.02 -0.47
CA LEU A 182 15.32 12.14 0.50
C LEU A 182 15.65 13.34 1.40
N ASN A 183 14.81 14.36 1.34
CA ASN A 183 14.88 15.51 2.24
C ASN A 183 13.58 15.54 3.05
N VAL A 184 13.68 15.19 4.33
CA VAL A 184 12.52 15.12 5.23
C VAL A 184 12.53 16.33 6.16
N PRO A 185 11.47 17.15 6.22
CA PRO A 185 11.44 18.31 7.10
C PRO A 185 11.74 17.92 8.55
N VAL A 186 12.67 18.61 9.20
CA VAL A 186 13.01 18.34 10.61
C VAL A 186 11.94 18.94 11.52
N TYR A 187 11.61 18.24 12.61
CA TYR A 187 10.78 18.82 13.65
C TYR A 187 11.52 19.96 14.37
N ARG A 188 10.88 21.12 14.48
CA ARG A 188 11.46 22.30 15.13
C ARG A 188 11.02 22.38 16.59
N ASP A 189 11.82 21.79 17.47
CA ASP A 189 11.70 21.97 18.91
C ASP A 189 12.41 23.27 19.37
N ILE A 190 12.28 23.62 20.66
CA ILE A 190 12.85 24.80 21.31
C ILE A 190 14.37 24.91 21.06
N ASN A 191 15.08 23.78 21.08
CA ASN A 191 16.52 23.70 20.93
C ASN A 191 16.99 23.14 19.57
N THR A 192 16.08 22.93 18.61
CA THR A 192 16.49 22.54 17.26
C THR A 192 17.27 23.70 16.64
N PRO A 193 18.53 23.52 16.21
CA PRO A 193 19.32 24.59 15.60
C PRO A 193 18.60 25.17 14.37
N TRP A 194 18.57 26.50 14.25
CA TRP A 194 17.91 27.16 13.12
C TRP A 194 18.78 28.28 12.52
N PRO A 195 18.99 28.33 11.19
CA PRO A 195 18.52 27.35 10.20
C PRO A 195 19.10 25.96 10.43
N PHE A 196 18.26 24.92 10.32
CA PHE A 196 18.72 23.55 10.49
C PHE A 196 19.53 23.13 9.27
N ARG A 197 20.75 22.67 9.51
CA ARG A 197 21.57 21.97 8.54
C ARG A 197 21.89 20.61 9.12
N ASP A 198 21.54 19.56 8.41
CA ASP A 198 21.76 18.20 8.87
C ASP A 198 23.24 17.98 9.25
N PRO A 199 23.56 17.83 10.55
CA PRO A 199 24.94 17.79 11.02
C PRO A 199 25.62 16.45 10.70
N THR A 200 24.89 15.46 10.18
CA THR A 200 25.47 14.15 9.88
C THR A 200 26.02 14.06 8.45
N VAL A 201 25.75 15.04 7.58
CA VAL A 201 26.21 15.05 6.18
C VAL A 201 27.71 15.35 6.13
N ASP A 202 28.47 14.53 5.40
CA ASP A 202 29.90 14.75 5.20
C ASP A 202 30.16 15.44 3.85
N TYR A 203 30.40 16.75 3.92
CA TYR A 203 30.73 17.57 2.76
C TYR A 203 32.18 17.42 2.27
N ASN A 204 33.02 16.67 2.98
CA ASN A 204 34.40 16.38 2.59
C ASN A 204 34.58 14.95 2.03
N LEU A 205 33.50 14.17 1.93
CA LEU A 205 33.56 12.85 1.32
C LEU A 205 33.71 12.94 -0.20
N HIS A 206 34.63 12.16 -0.76
CA HIS A 206 34.95 12.11 -2.20
C HIS A 206 35.20 10.66 -2.68
N ALA A 207 34.55 9.68 -2.05
CA ALA A 207 34.73 8.27 -2.39
C ALA A 207 34.07 7.92 -3.74
N TRP A 208 32.97 8.61 -4.07
CA TRP A 208 32.22 8.44 -5.30
C TRP A 208 31.95 9.79 -5.99
N PRO A 209 31.77 9.82 -7.33
CA PRO A 209 31.36 11.02 -8.04
C PRO A 209 30.06 11.65 -7.49
N GLU A 210 29.13 10.82 -7.01
CA GLU A 210 27.87 11.26 -6.43
C GLU A 210 28.02 11.89 -5.04
N ASP A 211 29.19 11.83 -4.38
CA ASP A 211 29.38 12.56 -3.12
C ASP A 211 29.40 14.08 -3.33
N ASP A 212 29.64 14.55 -4.56
CA ASP A 212 29.48 15.97 -4.91
C ASP A 212 28.02 16.43 -4.91
N ASP A 213 27.04 15.53 -4.85
CA ASP A 213 25.61 15.89 -4.86
C ASP A 213 25.26 16.83 -3.69
N VAL A 214 25.77 16.59 -2.48
CA VAL A 214 25.52 17.44 -1.32
C VAL A 214 26.16 18.82 -1.45
N ARG A 215 27.35 18.91 -2.08
CA ARG A 215 28.03 20.18 -2.41
C ARG A 215 27.30 20.97 -3.50
N ARG A 216 26.50 20.27 -4.32
CA ARG A 216 25.61 20.86 -5.34
C ARG A 216 24.20 21.15 -4.81
N GLY A 217 23.95 20.99 -3.51
CA GLY A 217 22.69 21.35 -2.87
C GLY A 217 21.67 20.22 -2.72
N ALA A 218 22.08 18.95 -2.82
CA ALA A 218 21.17 17.81 -2.59
C ALA A 218 20.63 17.78 -1.14
N ALA A 219 21.43 18.18 -0.15
CA ALA A 219 21.00 18.34 1.24
C ALA A 219 20.38 19.73 1.44
N ARG A 220 19.08 19.78 1.73
CA ARG A 220 18.31 21.03 1.87
C ARG A 220 18.36 21.56 3.31
N GLU A 221 18.40 22.89 3.44
CA GLU A 221 18.19 23.55 4.73
C GLU A 221 16.80 23.19 5.29
N GLY A 222 16.69 23.00 6.60
CA GLY A 222 15.45 22.61 7.27
C GLY A 222 15.10 21.12 7.16
N HIS A 223 15.95 20.28 6.56
CA HIS A 223 15.65 18.88 6.29
C HIS A 223 16.72 17.93 6.79
N VAL A 224 16.29 16.76 7.25
CA VAL A 224 17.11 15.56 7.43
C VAL A 224 17.35 14.96 6.05
N TYR A 225 18.62 14.80 5.68
CA TYR A 225 19.04 14.33 4.36
C TYR A 225 19.43 12.84 4.40
N MET A 226 18.90 12.07 3.45
CA MET A 226 19.23 10.65 3.27
C MET A 226 19.41 10.35 1.78
N ASP A 227 20.35 9.47 1.43
CA ASP A 227 20.87 9.36 0.06
C ASP A 227 20.83 7.93 -0.52
N ALA A 228 20.04 7.03 0.08
CA ALA A 228 20.03 5.62 -0.27
C ALA A 228 18.63 5.03 -0.34
N MET A 229 18.46 4.02 -1.20
CA MET A 229 17.22 3.25 -1.33
C MET A 229 16.77 2.62 0.01
N ALA A 230 17.72 2.29 0.88
CA ALA A 230 17.47 1.70 2.19
C ALA A 230 16.63 2.57 3.13
N PHE A 231 16.65 3.90 2.98
CA PHE A 231 15.86 4.78 3.82
C PHE A 231 14.37 4.82 3.47
N GLY A 232 14.00 4.31 2.29
CA GLY A 232 12.61 4.14 1.90
C GLY A 232 12.22 2.67 1.85
N MET A 233 12.83 1.88 0.97
CA MET A 233 12.51 0.44 0.83
C MET A 233 12.96 -0.40 2.04
N GLY A 234 13.77 0.14 2.94
CA GLY A 234 14.00 -0.43 4.28
C GLY A 234 12.87 -0.17 5.28
N SER A 235 11.73 0.37 4.82
CA SER A 235 10.53 0.57 5.64
C SER A 235 9.54 -0.59 5.47
N CYS A 236 8.88 -0.98 6.56
CA CYS A 236 7.83 -1.99 6.58
C CYS A 236 6.45 -1.38 6.31
N CYS A 237 5.47 -2.23 5.97
CA CYS A 237 4.08 -1.79 5.78
C CYS A 237 3.08 -2.92 6.00
N LEU A 238 1.81 -2.55 6.15
CA LEU A 238 0.70 -3.51 6.12
C LEU A 238 0.04 -3.46 4.73
N GLN A 239 0.07 -4.58 4.02
CA GLN A 239 -0.57 -4.73 2.71
C GLN A 239 -1.62 -5.84 2.75
N ILE A 240 -2.71 -5.64 2.01
CA ILE A 240 -3.82 -6.61 1.94
C ILE A 240 -4.17 -6.83 0.48
N THR A 241 -4.24 -8.09 0.08
CA THR A 241 -4.64 -8.47 -1.28
C THR A 241 -5.98 -9.19 -1.26
N PHE A 242 -6.91 -8.71 -2.09
CA PHE A 242 -8.23 -9.29 -2.29
C PHE A 242 -8.28 -9.99 -3.64
N GLN A 243 -8.74 -11.25 -3.66
CA GLN A 243 -9.15 -11.90 -4.90
C GLN A 243 -10.61 -11.56 -5.18
N CYS A 244 -10.88 -11.04 -6.38
CA CYS A 244 -12.21 -10.66 -6.81
C CYS A 244 -12.84 -11.78 -7.66
N LYS A 245 -14.16 -11.74 -7.82
CA LYS A 245 -14.93 -12.71 -8.61
C LYS A 245 -14.51 -12.77 -10.07
N ASN A 246 -14.19 -11.62 -10.65
CA ASN A 246 -13.79 -11.46 -12.06
C ASN A 246 -13.10 -10.10 -12.26
N ILE A 247 -12.68 -9.83 -13.49
CA ILE A 247 -12.01 -8.58 -13.87
C ILE A 247 -12.88 -7.33 -13.61
N HIS A 248 -14.19 -7.38 -13.85
CA HIS A 248 -15.07 -6.22 -13.67
C HIS A 248 -15.18 -5.83 -12.19
N GLU A 249 -15.35 -6.81 -11.30
CA GLU A 249 -15.35 -6.59 -9.86
C GLU A 249 -13.97 -6.09 -9.38
N ALA A 250 -12.88 -6.65 -9.91
CA ALA A 250 -11.53 -6.21 -9.58
C ALA A 250 -11.27 -4.75 -9.99
N ARG A 251 -11.68 -4.35 -11.19
CA ARG A 251 -11.55 -2.96 -11.68
C ARG A 251 -12.39 -2.00 -10.84
N LYS A 252 -13.63 -2.38 -10.52
CA LYS A 252 -14.49 -1.61 -9.63
C LYS A 252 -13.86 -1.47 -8.24
N LEU A 253 -13.41 -2.56 -7.64
CA LEU A 253 -12.84 -2.53 -6.30
C LEU A 253 -11.53 -1.73 -6.26
N TYR A 254 -10.67 -1.88 -7.27
CA TYR A 254 -9.48 -1.05 -7.44
C TYR A 254 -9.88 0.43 -7.38
N ASP A 255 -10.84 0.86 -8.21
CA ASP A 255 -11.26 2.26 -8.29
C ASP A 255 -11.83 2.80 -6.98
N GLN A 256 -12.71 2.03 -6.33
CA GLN A 256 -13.36 2.46 -5.09
C GLN A 256 -12.38 2.52 -3.90
N LEU A 257 -11.25 1.81 -3.96
CA LEU A 257 -10.23 1.84 -2.93
C LEU A 257 -9.25 3.01 -3.05
N LEU A 258 -9.11 3.64 -4.22
CA LEU A 258 -8.18 4.77 -4.44
C LEU A 258 -8.41 5.92 -3.42
N PRO A 259 -9.63 6.45 -3.24
CA PRO A 259 -9.90 7.54 -2.29
C PRO A 259 -9.66 7.16 -0.82
N LEU A 260 -9.74 5.86 -0.48
CA LEU A 260 -9.45 5.37 0.88
C LEU A 260 -7.96 5.36 1.18
N GLY A 261 -7.11 5.26 0.16
CA GLY A 261 -5.65 5.17 0.32
C GLY A 261 -5.03 6.25 1.22
N PRO A 262 -5.22 7.56 0.92
CA PRO A 262 -4.67 8.63 1.74
C PRO A 262 -5.29 8.72 3.14
N ILE A 263 -6.57 8.36 3.29
CA ILE A 263 -7.25 8.33 4.60
C ILE A 263 -6.60 7.29 5.50
N MET A 264 -6.40 6.08 4.98
CA MET A 264 -5.75 5.00 5.72
C MET A 264 -4.26 5.26 5.94
N LEU A 265 -3.58 5.96 5.03
CA LEU A 265 -2.19 6.41 5.25
C LEU A 265 -2.09 7.33 6.47
N ALA A 266 -2.94 8.36 6.55
CA ALA A 266 -2.98 9.28 7.68
C ALA A 266 -3.43 8.57 8.97
N LEU A 267 -4.47 7.74 8.91
CA LEU A 267 -5.00 7.02 10.08
C LEU A 267 -3.99 6.05 10.70
N THR A 268 -3.13 5.44 9.89
CA THR A 268 -2.16 4.43 10.34
C THR A 268 -0.78 5.03 10.64
N ALA A 269 -0.62 6.35 10.56
CA ALA A 269 0.67 7.04 10.67
C ALA A 269 1.59 6.50 11.79
N GLY A 270 2.82 6.15 11.44
CA GLY A 270 3.76 5.44 12.32
C GLY A 270 5.23 5.70 12.03
N THR A 271 5.57 6.81 11.35
CA THR A 271 6.94 7.16 10.97
C THR A 271 7.31 8.62 11.31
N PRO A 272 7.42 8.97 12.60
CA PRO A 272 7.77 10.34 13.03
C PRO A 272 9.29 10.58 13.19
N ILE A 273 10.14 9.57 12.92
CA ILE A 273 11.59 9.66 13.15
C ILE A 273 12.35 9.10 11.94
N TYR A 274 13.33 9.87 11.45
CA TYR A 274 14.32 9.42 10.48
C TYR A 274 15.73 9.75 10.94
N LYS A 275 16.65 8.79 10.79
CA LYS A 275 18.09 8.97 11.04
C LYS A 275 18.41 9.62 12.39
N GLY A 276 17.64 9.29 13.43
CA GLY A 276 17.80 9.81 14.78
C GLY A 276 17.17 11.19 15.05
N PHE A 277 16.47 11.78 14.09
CA PHE A 277 15.80 13.07 14.23
C PHE A 277 14.28 12.90 14.19
N LEU A 278 13.58 13.60 15.09
CA LEU A 278 12.15 13.85 14.90
C LEU A 278 11.95 14.65 13.62
N VAL A 279 10.97 14.25 12.81
CA VAL A 279 10.63 14.90 11.54
C VAL A 279 9.23 15.47 11.58
N ASP A 280 8.94 16.45 10.74
CA ASP A 280 7.64 17.13 10.67
C ASP A 280 6.70 16.43 9.66
N THR A 281 6.62 15.11 9.78
CA THR A 281 5.75 14.19 9.00
C THR A 281 5.58 12.90 9.79
N ASP A 282 4.42 12.25 9.68
CA ASP A 282 4.12 11.03 10.45
C ASP A 282 4.07 9.75 9.61
N VAL A 283 4.28 9.83 8.30
CA VAL A 283 4.15 8.70 7.37
C VAL A 283 5.38 8.53 6.47
N ARG A 284 5.60 7.32 5.96
CA ARG A 284 6.79 6.95 5.17
C ARG A 284 6.71 7.24 3.66
N TRP A 285 5.53 7.55 3.14
CA TRP A 285 5.20 7.31 1.72
C TRP A 285 6.09 8.08 0.74
N ASN A 286 6.32 9.37 0.98
CA ASN A 286 7.17 10.20 0.12
C ASN A 286 8.65 9.82 0.23
N GLN A 287 9.07 9.28 1.37
CA GLN A 287 10.44 8.81 1.59
C GLN A 287 10.70 7.54 0.77
N ILE A 288 9.74 6.60 0.72
CA ILE A 288 9.83 5.45 -0.20
C ILE A 288 9.77 5.93 -1.66
N SER A 289 8.85 6.83 -1.98
CA SER A 289 8.73 7.44 -3.31
C SER A 289 10.06 7.98 -3.82
N ALA A 290 10.75 8.77 -2.99
CA ALA A 290 12.04 9.37 -3.30
C ALA A 290 13.19 8.35 -3.33
N SER A 291 13.16 7.31 -2.48
CA SER A 291 14.23 6.31 -2.39
C SER A 291 14.35 5.41 -3.63
N VAL A 292 13.33 5.40 -4.50
CA VAL A 292 13.33 4.66 -5.77
C VAL A 292 13.00 5.54 -6.98
N ASP A 293 13.11 6.86 -6.82
CA ASP A 293 12.86 7.79 -7.92
C ASP A 293 14.03 7.78 -8.92
N CYS A 294 13.88 7.01 -9.99
CA CYS A 294 14.88 6.91 -11.04
C CYS A 294 14.84 8.06 -12.06
N ARG A 295 13.96 9.06 -11.89
CA ARG A 295 13.76 10.12 -12.89
C ARG A 295 15.02 10.93 -13.16
N THR A 296 15.35 11.14 -14.43
CA THR A 296 16.46 12.01 -14.86
C THR A 296 16.13 13.49 -14.62
N LYS A 297 17.12 14.37 -14.86
CA LYS A 297 16.89 15.82 -14.85
C LYS A 297 15.91 16.29 -15.92
N GLU A 298 15.84 15.62 -17.07
CA GLU A 298 14.90 16.01 -18.13
C GLU A 298 13.49 15.55 -17.78
N GLU A 299 13.33 14.34 -17.23
CA GLU A 299 12.05 13.82 -16.76
C GLU A 299 11.48 14.61 -15.57
N LEU A 300 12.33 15.09 -14.66
CA LEU A 300 11.95 16.02 -13.59
C LEU A 300 11.68 17.44 -14.10
N GLY A 301 12.07 17.72 -15.34
CA GLY A 301 11.90 19.01 -15.98
C GLY A 301 12.91 20.08 -15.60
N GLU A 302 13.96 19.72 -14.85
CA GLU A 302 15.11 20.57 -14.52
C GLU A 302 15.95 20.93 -15.76
N LYS A 303 15.89 20.10 -16.80
CA LYS A 303 16.50 20.33 -18.12
C LYS A 303 15.47 20.19 -19.25
N PRO A 304 15.74 20.76 -20.44
CA PRO A 304 14.96 20.46 -21.65
C PRO A 304 15.01 18.96 -21.99
N LEU A 305 13.94 18.43 -22.59
CA LEU A 305 13.92 17.07 -23.13
C LEU A 305 14.80 17.01 -24.39
N VAL A 306 15.83 16.16 -24.34
CA VAL A 306 16.76 15.90 -25.45
C VAL A 306 16.89 14.39 -25.65
N ASN A 307 17.06 13.64 -24.57
CA ASN A 307 17.24 12.18 -24.59
C ASN A 307 16.01 11.45 -24.06
N ASP A 308 15.33 12.03 -23.06
CA ASP A 308 14.16 11.44 -22.45
C ASP A 308 12.89 11.74 -23.26
N ARG A 309 11.90 10.84 -23.16
CA ARG A 309 10.67 10.91 -23.93
C ARG A 309 9.63 11.86 -23.33
N TRP A 310 9.60 12.02 -22.02
CA TRP A 310 8.53 12.71 -21.29
C TRP A 310 9.03 13.45 -20.05
N ARG A 311 8.33 14.51 -19.65
CA ARG A 311 8.43 15.08 -18.30
C ARG A 311 7.48 14.33 -17.38
N ILE A 312 7.97 13.55 -16.43
CA ILE A 312 7.13 12.64 -15.64
C ILE A 312 6.86 13.23 -14.25
N PRO A 313 5.59 13.54 -13.88
CA PRO A 313 5.30 14.32 -12.67
C PRO A 313 5.54 13.53 -11.38
N LYS A 314 5.39 12.21 -11.41
CA LYS A 314 5.48 11.33 -10.23
C LYS A 314 6.66 10.37 -10.35
N SER A 315 7.24 9.98 -9.21
CA SER A 315 8.09 8.79 -9.13
C SER A 315 7.29 7.54 -9.55
N ARG A 316 7.99 6.47 -9.92
CA ARG A 316 7.36 5.17 -10.19
C ARG A 316 6.76 4.53 -8.93
N TYR A 317 7.20 4.98 -7.77
CA TYR A 317 6.52 4.76 -6.50
C TYR A 317 5.70 6.02 -6.18
N GLY A 318 4.37 5.93 -6.10
CA GLY A 318 3.54 7.13 -5.93
C GLY A 318 2.04 6.88 -5.99
N SER A 319 1.24 7.95 -5.98
CA SER A 319 -0.22 7.80 -6.09
C SER A 319 -0.63 7.18 -7.44
N ASN A 320 -1.72 6.40 -7.47
CA ASN A 320 -2.36 5.95 -8.70
C ASN A 320 -2.69 7.14 -9.63
N SER A 321 -2.61 6.92 -10.95
CA SER A 321 -2.85 7.96 -11.97
C SER A 321 -4.13 7.72 -12.78
N THR A 322 -4.73 6.54 -12.67
CA THR A 322 -5.90 6.15 -13.48
C THR A 322 -6.94 5.43 -12.63
N TYR A 323 -8.20 5.77 -12.88
CA TYR A 323 -9.34 4.89 -12.67
C TYR A 323 -9.46 3.94 -13.86
N ILE A 324 -9.93 2.71 -13.62
CA ILE A 324 -9.92 1.64 -14.62
C ILE A 324 -11.26 0.91 -14.75
N SER A 325 -12.29 1.19 -13.95
CA SER A 325 -13.59 0.52 -14.02
C SER A 325 -14.45 1.03 -15.17
N GLU A 326 -15.25 0.15 -15.77
CA GLU A 326 -16.28 0.52 -16.77
C GLU A 326 -17.61 0.92 -16.09
N SER A 327 -17.54 1.36 -14.83
CA SER A 327 -18.70 1.75 -14.02
C SER A 327 -19.34 3.03 -14.58
N PRO A 328 -20.68 3.08 -14.70
CA PRO A 328 -21.38 4.27 -15.20
C PRO A 328 -21.25 5.49 -14.28
N GLU A 329 -20.82 5.28 -13.03
CA GLU A 329 -20.51 6.34 -12.06
C GLU A 329 -19.15 7.01 -12.31
N LEU A 330 -18.25 6.37 -13.06
CA LEU A 330 -16.96 6.96 -13.43
C LEU A 330 -17.17 8.02 -14.52
N ARG A 331 -17.18 9.28 -14.08
CA ARG A 331 -17.33 10.44 -14.95
C ARG A 331 -15.99 10.82 -15.61
N PRO A 332 -15.99 11.30 -16.86
CA PRO A 332 -14.77 11.75 -17.54
C PRO A 332 -13.96 12.80 -16.75
N GLU A 333 -14.66 13.66 -16.01
CA GLU A 333 -14.07 14.71 -15.18
C GLU A 333 -13.26 14.17 -13.99
N TYR A 334 -13.34 12.87 -13.70
CA TYR A 334 -12.53 12.24 -12.66
C TYR A 334 -11.13 11.84 -13.14
N HIS A 335 -10.89 11.82 -14.45
CA HIS A 335 -9.60 11.48 -15.03
C HIS A 335 -8.60 12.63 -14.92
N ASP A 336 -7.31 12.29 -15.00
CA ASP A 336 -6.24 13.27 -15.08
C ASP A 336 -6.11 13.77 -16.53
N PRO A 337 -6.39 15.05 -16.83
CA PRO A 337 -6.28 15.59 -18.19
C PRO A 337 -4.84 15.63 -18.70
N ASP A 338 -3.85 15.62 -17.80
CA ASP A 338 -2.42 15.72 -18.12
C ASP A 338 -1.71 14.36 -18.04
N LEU A 339 -2.47 13.25 -18.08
CA LEU A 339 -1.91 11.91 -17.98
C LEU A 339 -0.96 11.61 -19.14
N ILE A 340 0.25 11.21 -18.79
CA ILE A 340 1.26 10.79 -19.77
C ILE A 340 1.02 9.33 -20.14
N VAL A 341 0.87 9.07 -21.43
CA VAL A 341 0.61 7.75 -21.97
C VAL A 341 1.49 7.52 -23.20
N ASP A 342 2.04 6.31 -23.33
CA ASP A 342 2.63 5.89 -24.60
C ASP A 342 1.50 5.46 -25.57
N GLU A 343 1.10 6.36 -26.46
CA GLU A 343 0.01 6.13 -27.42
C GLU A 343 0.25 4.94 -28.36
N LYS A 344 1.51 4.59 -28.65
CA LYS A 344 1.82 3.42 -29.49
C LYS A 344 1.54 2.13 -28.72
N ILE A 345 1.94 2.07 -27.46
CA ILE A 345 1.65 0.95 -26.57
C ILE A 345 0.15 0.85 -26.32
N LYS A 346 -0.52 1.96 -26.01
CA LYS A 346 -1.97 2.01 -25.82
C LYS A 346 -2.70 1.44 -27.03
N LYS A 347 -2.36 1.89 -28.24
CA LYS A 347 -2.94 1.37 -29.47
C LYS A 347 -2.72 -0.14 -29.62
N LYS A 348 -1.51 -0.64 -29.35
CA LYS A 348 -1.21 -2.07 -29.41
C LYS A 348 -2.05 -2.89 -28.42
N LEU A 349 -2.30 -2.37 -27.22
CA LEU A 349 -3.15 -3.01 -26.20
C LEU A 349 -4.62 -3.04 -26.64
N ILE A 350 -5.13 -1.96 -27.24
CA ILE A 350 -6.49 -1.90 -27.79
C ILE A 350 -6.66 -2.86 -28.97
N ASP A 351 -5.72 -2.86 -29.91
CA ASP A 351 -5.71 -3.78 -31.05
C ASP A 351 -5.62 -5.26 -30.58
N GLY A 352 -5.04 -5.49 -29.39
CA GLY A 352 -4.99 -6.78 -28.70
C GLY A 352 -6.24 -7.14 -27.89
N GLY A 353 -7.27 -6.29 -27.87
CA GLY A 353 -8.57 -6.56 -27.25
C GLY A 353 -8.81 -5.94 -25.87
N MET A 354 -7.90 -5.10 -25.36
CA MET A 354 -8.19 -4.31 -24.15
C MET A 354 -9.14 -3.14 -24.47
N ASP A 355 -10.00 -2.78 -23.53
CA ASP A 355 -10.75 -1.54 -23.61
C ASP A 355 -9.88 -0.30 -23.34
N GLU A 356 -10.42 0.88 -23.66
CA GLU A 356 -9.72 2.16 -23.61
C GLU A 356 -9.13 2.49 -22.21
N LEU A 357 -9.87 2.22 -21.13
CA LEU A 357 -9.45 2.57 -19.77
C LEU A 357 -8.31 1.65 -19.32
N LEU A 358 -8.45 0.35 -19.57
CA LEU A 358 -7.44 -0.63 -19.18
C LEU A 358 -6.16 -0.49 -20.02
N ALA A 359 -6.29 -0.23 -21.32
CA ALA A 359 -5.16 0.04 -22.20
C ALA A 359 -4.41 1.31 -21.78
N THR A 360 -5.15 2.38 -21.42
CA THR A 360 -4.57 3.63 -20.90
C THR A 360 -3.79 3.39 -19.61
N HIS A 361 -4.33 2.59 -18.68
CA HIS A 361 -3.65 2.24 -17.43
C HIS A 361 -2.28 1.58 -17.68
N PHE A 362 -2.23 0.50 -18.45
CA PHE A 362 -0.97 -0.21 -18.70
C PHE A 362 0.00 0.61 -19.56
N ALA A 363 -0.50 1.35 -20.56
CA ALA A 363 0.34 2.24 -21.35
C ALA A 363 0.96 3.37 -20.52
N HIS A 364 0.29 3.85 -19.46
CA HIS A 364 0.88 4.75 -18.48
C HIS A 364 1.96 4.06 -17.63
N LEU A 365 1.75 2.82 -17.17
CA LEU A 365 2.76 2.09 -16.40
C LEU A 365 4.04 1.82 -17.23
N PHE A 366 3.88 1.63 -18.55
CA PHE A 366 4.97 1.30 -19.48
C PHE A 366 5.71 2.53 -20.04
N ILE A 367 5.44 3.74 -19.52
CA ILE A 367 6.33 4.89 -19.75
C ILE A 367 7.66 4.76 -18.99
N ARG A 368 7.77 3.76 -18.10
CA ARG A 368 8.96 3.49 -17.30
C ARG A 368 9.85 2.47 -17.99
N ASP A 369 11.14 2.69 -17.89
CA ASP A 369 12.13 1.68 -18.28
C ASP A 369 12.13 0.51 -17.27
N PRO A 370 12.40 -0.72 -17.73
CA PRO A 370 12.72 -1.83 -16.83
C PRO A 370 14.02 -1.52 -16.09
N ILE A 371 14.08 -1.87 -14.80
CA ILE A 371 15.24 -1.52 -13.94
C ILE A 371 16.06 -2.74 -13.53
N VAL A 372 15.48 -3.94 -13.50
CA VAL A 372 16.22 -5.17 -13.20
C VAL A 372 15.77 -6.24 -14.18
N ILE A 373 16.63 -6.65 -15.09
CA ILE A 373 16.40 -7.75 -16.04
C ILE A 373 17.54 -8.75 -15.85
N PHE A 374 17.22 -10.04 -15.82
CA PHE A 374 18.22 -11.10 -15.85
C PHE A 374 18.61 -11.40 -17.30
N GLU A 375 19.89 -11.70 -17.53
CA GLU A 375 20.42 -11.90 -18.89
C GLU A 375 19.73 -13.09 -19.57
N GLU A 376 19.41 -14.12 -18.79
CA GLU A 376 18.70 -15.32 -19.21
C GLU A 376 17.29 -15.01 -19.75
N ASP A 377 16.63 -13.99 -19.21
CA ASP A 377 15.30 -13.56 -19.67
C ASP A 377 15.37 -12.83 -21.02
N LEU A 378 16.56 -12.43 -21.51
CA LEU A 378 16.72 -11.73 -22.79
C LEU A 378 16.98 -12.68 -23.97
N GLU A 379 17.35 -13.94 -23.70
CA GLU A 379 17.72 -14.91 -24.75
C GLU A 379 16.49 -15.49 -25.47
N GLU A 380 15.44 -15.85 -24.72
CA GLU A 380 14.21 -16.45 -25.25
C GLU A 380 12.95 -15.81 -24.65
N LEU A 381 12.01 -15.40 -25.51
CA LEU A 381 10.70 -14.90 -25.08
C LEU A 381 9.74 -16.08 -24.85
N ASP A 382 9.56 -16.48 -23.60
CA ASP A 382 8.55 -17.46 -23.20
C ASP A 382 7.17 -16.80 -23.03
N LEU A 383 6.28 -17.04 -24.00
CA LEU A 383 4.91 -16.50 -23.98
C LEU A 383 4.01 -17.11 -22.90
N ASN A 384 4.45 -18.17 -22.21
CA ASN A 384 3.73 -18.76 -21.08
C ASN A 384 4.17 -18.19 -19.74
N LYS A 385 5.19 -17.32 -19.73
CA LYS A 385 5.65 -16.61 -18.54
C LYS A 385 5.21 -15.16 -18.55
N SER A 386 5.20 -14.57 -17.36
CA SER A 386 4.83 -13.17 -17.16
C SER A 386 6.01 -12.29 -16.72
N ASP A 387 7.24 -12.79 -16.77
CA ASP A 387 8.41 -12.14 -16.15
C ASP A 387 8.69 -10.75 -16.73
N HIS A 388 8.62 -10.58 -18.06
CA HIS A 388 8.76 -9.26 -18.69
C HIS A 388 7.65 -8.28 -18.31
N PHE A 389 6.41 -8.77 -18.20
CA PHE A 389 5.30 -7.95 -17.73
C PHE A 389 5.51 -7.55 -16.27
N GLU A 390 5.87 -8.51 -15.41
CA GLU A 390 6.15 -8.29 -13.99
C GLU A 390 7.36 -7.40 -13.77
N ASN A 391 8.32 -7.34 -14.69
CA ASN A 391 9.42 -6.40 -14.64
C ASN A 391 8.93 -4.95 -14.54
N LEU A 392 7.95 -4.59 -15.37
CA LEU A 392 7.33 -3.27 -15.36
C LEU A 392 6.26 -3.13 -14.29
N GLN A 393 5.39 -4.14 -14.14
CA GLN A 393 4.28 -4.11 -13.20
C GLN A 393 4.75 -4.10 -11.74
N SER A 394 5.66 -5.00 -11.36
CA SER A 394 6.13 -5.12 -9.98
C SER A 394 6.98 -3.92 -9.54
N THR A 395 7.53 -3.17 -10.50
CA THR A 395 8.36 -1.98 -10.25
C THR A 395 7.66 -0.64 -10.53
N ASN A 396 6.35 -0.68 -10.78
CA ASN A 396 5.46 0.46 -10.55
C ASN A 396 4.74 0.22 -9.20
N TRP A 397 5.07 1.02 -8.20
CA TRP A 397 4.59 0.86 -6.83
C TRP A 397 3.56 1.94 -6.49
N GLN A 398 2.30 1.65 -6.78
CA GLN A 398 1.19 2.53 -6.46
C GLN A 398 0.55 2.18 -5.11
N HIS A 399 -0.36 3.01 -4.58
CA HIS A 399 -1.04 2.72 -3.31
C HIS A 399 -2.10 1.63 -3.48
N ILE A 400 -2.75 1.54 -4.64
CA ILE A 400 -3.54 0.38 -5.04
C ILE A 400 -2.87 -0.29 -6.23
N ARG A 401 -2.75 -1.62 -6.22
CA ARG A 401 -2.25 -2.38 -7.37
C ARG A 401 -3.31 -3.31 -7.91
N PHE A 402 -3.56 -3.19 -9.21
CA PHE A 402 -4.36 -4.14 -9.98
C PHE A 402 -3.46 -5.30 -10.41
N LYS A 403 -3.78 -6.55 -10.03
CA LYS A 403 -2.92 -7.72 -10.23
C LYS A 403 -3.62 -8.71 -11.15
N PRO A 404 -3.15 -8.86 -12.41
CA PRO A 404 -3.62 -9.93 -13.29
C PRO A 404 -3.39 -11.33 -12.66
N PRO A 405 -4.16 -12.34 -13.12
CA PRO A 405 -3.85 -13.74 -12.87
C PRO A 405 -2.42 -14.07 -13.35
N PRO A 406 -1.62 -14.82 -12.58
CA PRO A 406 -0.35 -15.34 -13.07
C PRO A 406 -0.60 -16.38 -14.16
N ALA A 407 0.27 -16.43 -15.17
CA ALA A 407 0.13 -17.38 -16.28
C ALA A 407 0.28 -18.85 -15.85
N GLU A 408 1.02 -19.10 -14.78
CA GLU A 408 1.37 -20.46 -14.31
C GLU A 408 0.37 -21.05 -13.31
N ASN A 409 -0.62 -20.28 -12.83
CA ASN A 409 -1.53 -20.75 -11.77
C ASN A 409 -2.97 -20.27 -11.97
N ASP A 410 -3.77 -21.13 -12.61
CA ASP A 410 -5.18 -20.91 -12.93
C ASP A 410 -6.10 -20.79 -11.71
N SER A 411 -5.64 -21.15 -10.50
CA SER A 411 -6.44 -21.00 -9.27
C SER A 411 -6.45 -19.57 -8.73
N ILE A 412 -5.51 -18.72 -9.18
CA ILE A 412 -5.37 -17.34 -8.74
C ILE A 412 -6.08 -16.42 -9.73
N GLY A 413 -7.13 -15.74 -9.26
CA GLY A 413 -7.92 -14.82 -10.08
C GLY A 413 -7.35 -13.40 -10.15
N TRP A 414 -8.19 -12.48 -10.66
CA TRP A 414 -7.92 -11.05 -10.64
C TRP A 414 -7.90 -10.54 -9.21
N ARG A 415 -6.85 -9.79 -8.86
CA ARG A 415 -6.63 -9.32 -7.49
C ARG A 415 -6.44 -7.82 -7.43
N VAL A 416 -6.76 -7.27 -6.27
CA VAL A 416 -6.52 -5.86 -5.91
C VAL A 416 -5.75 -5.84 -4.61
N GLU A 417 -4.64 -5.09 -4.58
CA GLU A 417 -3.76 -5.00 -3.43
C GLU A 417 -3.77 -3.56 -2.88
N PHE A 418 -4.18 -3.42 -1.62
CA PHE A 418 -4.20 -2.18 -0.85
C PHE A 418 -2.88 -2.05 -0.08
N ARG A 419 -2.09 -1.01 -0.39
CA ARG A 419 -0.67 -0.87 0.01
C ARG A 419 -0.29 0.33 0.89
N PRO A 420 -1.13 1.35 1.16
CA PRO A 420 -0.65 2.58 1.79
C PRO A 420 -0.39 2.45 3.30
N MET A 421 -1.05 1.53 4.00
CA MET A 421 -1.01 1.50 5.47
C MET A 421 0.40 1.29 6.01
N GLU A 422 0.73 2.07 7.04
CA GLU A 422 1.91 1.83 7.87
C GLU A 422 1.70 0.54 8.68
N ILE A 423 2.78 -0.15 9.04
CA ILE A 423 2.66 -1.33 9.89
C ILE A 423 2.60 -0.90 11.36
N GLN A 424 1.76 -1.56 12.14
CA GLN A 424 1.53 -1.23 13.55
C GLN A 424 2.38 -2.11 14.48
N MET A 425 2.59 -1.69 15.72
CA MET A 425 3.46 -2.41 16.65
C MET A 425 2.88 -3.75 17.09
N THR A 426 1.57 -3.84 17.27
CA THR A 426 0.92 -5.06 17.74
C THR A 426 0.27 -5.86 16.62
N ASP A 427 0.21 -7.19 16.81
CA ASP A 427 -0.53 -8.07 15.89
C ASP A 427 -2.04 -7.76 15.92
N PHE A 428 -2.56 -7.27 17.05
CA PHE A 428 -3.96 -6.84 17.19
C PHE A 428 -4.28 -5.65 16.30
N GLU A 429 -3.49 -4.57 16.33
CA GLU A 429 -3.73 -3.38 15.50
C GLU A 429 -3.62 -3.72 14.01
N ASN A 430 -2.60 -4.50 13.61
CA ASN A 430 -2.46 -4.95 12.22
C ASN A 430 -3.64 -5.83 11.78
N ALA A 431 -4.14 -6.70 12.66
CA ALA A 431 -5.33 -7.50 12.39
C ALA A 431 -6.59 -6.65 12.30
N ALA A 432 -6.76 -5.65 13.17
CA ALA A 432 -7.91 -4.75 13.17
C ALA A 432 -8.01 -3.98 11.84
N PHE A 433 -6.91 -3.36 11.39
CA PHE A 433 -6.87 -2.70 10.08
C PHE A 433 -7.08 -3.67 8.92
N SER A 434 -6.52 -4.89 9.02
CA SER A 434 -6.72 -5.93 8.00
C SER A 434 -8.18 -6.34 7.86
N VAL A 435 -8.83 -6.64 8.98
CA VAL A 435 -10.23 -7.04 9.04
C VAL A 435 -11.14 -5.89 8.61
N PHE A 436 -10.87 -4.67 9.07
CA PHE A 436 -11.62 -3.48 8.65
C PHE A 436 -11.61 -3.32 7.12
N MET A 437 -10.43 -3.43 6.49
CA MET A 437 -10.33 -3.34 5.04
C MET A 437 -11.06 -4.48 4.30
N VAL A 438 -11.07 -5.70 4.85
CA VAL A 438 -11.90 -6.78 4.29
C VAL A 438 -13.40 -6.47 4.43
N LEU A 439 -13.84 -5.91 5.55
CA LEU A 439 -15.25 -5.61 5.77
C LEU A 439 -15.72 -4.42 4.92
N ILE A 440 -14.94 -3.35 4.81
CA ILE A 440 -15.34 -2.19 3.99
C ILE A 440 -15.38 -2.54 2.51
N THR A 441 -14.48 -3.40 2.00
CA THR A 441 -14.55 -3.87 0.61
C THR A 441 -15.84 -4.66 0.35
N ARG A 442 -16.28 -5.48 1.31
CA ARG A 442 -17.58 -6.17 1.23
C ARG A 442 -18.76 -5.21 1.30
N ALA A 443 -18.70 -4.18 2.14
CA ALA A 443 -19.75 -3.15 2.21
C ALA A 443 -19.83 -2.35 0.91
N ILE A 444 -18.70 -1.97 0.31
CA ILE A 444 -18.61 -1.31 -1.00
C ILE A 444 -19.34 -2.11 -2.07
N LEU A 445 -19.05 -3.41 -2.16
CA LEU A 445 -19.64 -4.28 -3.17
C LEU A 445 -21.13 -4.57 -2.88
N SER A 446 -21.50 -4.74 -1.60
CA SER A 446 -22.87 -5.11 -1.22
C SER A 446 -23.87 -3.97 -1.32
N PHE A 447 -23.43 -2.74 -1.02
CA PHE A 447 -24.26 -1.54 -1.09
C PHE A 447 -24.08 -0.73 -2.36
N ASP A 448 -23.22 -1.20 -3.28
CA ASP A 448 -22.91 -0.51 -4.53
C ASP A 448 -22.40 0.92 -4.27
N LEU A 449 -21.49 1.05 -3.29
CA LEU A 449 -20.98 2.35 -2.86
C LEU A 449 -20.11 3.00 -3.94
N ASN A 450 -20.20 4.32 -4.04
CA ASN A 450 -19.45 5.15 -4.97
C ASN A 450 -18.60 6.18 -4.21
N PHE A 451 -17.28 6.06 -4.29
CA PHE A 451 -16.30 6.96 -3.71
C PHE A 451 -15.55 7.80 -4.75
N TYR A 452 -15.89 7.73 -6.05
CA TYR A 452 -15.18 8.51 -7.06
C TYR A 452 -15.13 10.00 -6.73
N ILE A 453 -13.94 10.55 -6.88
CA ILE A 453 -13.59 11.98 -6.87
C ILE A 453 -12.53 12.18 -7.96
N PRO A 454 -12.21 13.41 -8.39
CA PRO A 454 -11.13 13.60 -9.35
C PRO A 454 -9.80 13.02 -8.84
N ILE A 455 -9.11 12.25 -9.68
CA ILE A 455 -7.91 11.50 -9.24
C ILE A 455 -6.77 12.42 -8.79
N GLN A 456 -6.74 13.65 -9.30
CA GLN A 456 -5.84 14.70 -8.82
C GLN A 456 -6.12 15.08 -7.36
N LYS A 457 -7.38 15.02 -6.90
CA LYS A 457 -7.75 15.20 -5.47
C LYS A 457 -7.31 14.02 -4.60
N VAL A 458 -7.32 12.80 -5.13
CA VAL A 458 -6.70 11.64 -4.44
C VAL A 458 -5.19 11.88 -4.29
N THR A 459 -4.53 12.41 -5.31
CA THR A 459 -3.10 12.76 -5.24
C THR A 459 -2.82 13.90 -4.26
N GLU A 460 -3.66 14.93 -4.23
CA GLU A 460 -3.60 16.01 -3.24
C GLU A 460 -3.72 15.45 -1.80
N ASN A 461 -4.70 14.58 -1.57
CA ASN A 461 -4.89 13.89 -0.30
C ASN A 461 -3.68 13.05 0.13
N MET A 462 -2.99 12.39 -0.81
CA MET A 462 -1.76 11.65 -0.49
C MET A 462 -0.66 12.59 0.01
N ASN A 463 -0.58 13.83 -0.48
CA ASN A 463 0.33 14.84 0.06
C ASN A 463 -0.13 15.33 1.44
N THR A 464 -1.43 15.62 1.60
CA THR A 464 -2.02 16.03 2.87
C THR A 464 -1.76 15.02 3.99
N ALA A 465 -1.79 13.72 3.69
CA ALA A 465 -1.54 12.65 4.66
C ALA A 465 -0.13 12.67 5.29
N HIS A 466 0.81 13.44 4.75
CA HIS A 466 2.15 13.57 5.30
C HIS A 466 2.28 14.63 6.39
N ALA A 467 1.34 15.56 6.51
CA ALA A 467 1.46 16.57 7.56
C ALA A 467 1.53 15.88 8.93
N ARG A 468 2.40 16.38 9.82
CA ARG A 468 2.36 15.97 11.22
C ARG A 468 0.96 16.24 11.78
N ASP A 469 0.46 15.31 12.56
CA ASP A 469 -0.89 15.29 13.12
C ASP A 469 -2.00 15.31 12.04
N ALA A 470 -1.72 14.82 10.81
CA ALA A 470 -2.70 14.82 9.72
C ALA A 470 -4.02 14.13 10.07
N VAL A 471 -3.95 13.08 10.87
CA VAL A 471 -5.13 12.34 11.36
C VAL A 471 -6.03 13.19 12.26
N LEU A 472 -5.48 14.18 12.97
CA LEU A 472 -6.20 15.04 13.91
C LEU A 472 -6.64 16.36 13.25
N ASP A 473 -5.75 16.98 12.48
CA ASP A 473 -5.88 18.40 12.11
C ASP A 473 -6.24 18.64 10.64
N GLN A 474 -5.92 17.68 9.75
CA GLN A 474 -6.08 17.89 8.31
C GLN A 474 -7.45 17.43 7.81
N LYS A 475 -7.82 17.99 6.66
CA LYS A 475 -9.02 17.60 5.91
C LYS A 475 -8.64 17.06 4.55
N PHE A 476 -9.40 16.07 4.11
CA PHE A 476 -9.19 15.32 2.89
C PHE A 476 -10.41 15.45 1.99
N TRP A 477 -10.19 15.57 0.69
CA TRP A 477 -11.26 15.52 -0.30
C TRP A 477 -11.90 14.13 -0.29
N PHE A 478 -13.20 14.07 -0.04
CA PHE A 478 -13.93 12.81 0.02
C PHE A 478 -15.34 12.95 -0.53
N ARG A 479 -15.91 11.84 -0.96
CA ARG A 479 -17.29 11.77 -1.45
C ARG A 479 -18.27 12.20 -0.37
N LYS A 480 -19.21 13.09 -0.68
CA LYS A 480 -20.26 13.51 0.26
C LYS A 480 -21.33 12.45 0.48
N ASP A 481 -21.87 11.90 -0.61
CA ASP A 481 -22.89 10.87 -0.60
C ASP A 481 -22.39 9.63 -1.35
N PRO A 482 -22.12 8.51 -0.63
CA PRO A 482 -21.59 7.30 -1.24
C PRO A 482 -22.67 6.41 -1.85
N PHE A 483 -23.96 6.71 -1.68
CA PHE A 483 -25.03 5.82 -2.12
C PHE A 483 -25.41 6.02 -3.59
N PRO A 484 -25.83 4.96 -4.29
CA PRO A 484 -26.29 5.07 -5.66
C PRO A 484 -27.55 5.93 -5.73
N LYS A 485 -27.53 6.96 -6.60
CA LYS A 485 -28.72 7.80 -6.86
C LYS A 485 -29.78 6.90 -7.51
N ARG A 486 -30.82 6.51 -6.76
CA ARG A 486 -31.96 5.76 -7.31
C ARG A 486 -32.53 6.52 -8.51
N ARG A 487 -32.37 5.97 -9.73
CA ARG A 487 -33.18 6.41 -10.87
C ARG A 487 -34.63 6.25 -10.44
N SER A 488 -35.37 7.35 -10.41
CA SER A 488 -36.80 7.35 -10.15
C SER A 488 -37.45 6.39 -11.14
N ARG A 489 -37.79 5.19 -10.67
CA ARG A 489 -38.68 4.28 -11.38
C ARG A 489 -39.98 5.06 -11.46
N GLU A 490 -40.32 5.57 -12.64
CA GLU A 490 -41.66 6.11 -12.90
C GLU A 490 -42.65 5.08 -12.39
N LYS A 491 -43.33 5.41 -11.29
CA LYS A 491 -44.47 4.64 -10.83
C LYS A 491 -45.53 4.85 -11.91
N SER A 492 -45.59 3.94 -12.87
CA SER A 492 -46.78 3.73 -13.67
C SER A 492 -47.88 3.29 -12.71
N THR A 493 -48.57 4.26 -12.11
CA THR A 493 -49.85 4.05 -11.44
C THR A 493 -50.83 3.56 -12.49
N ALA A 494 -51.01 2.24 -12.56
CA ALA A 494 -52.15 1.64 -13.22
C ALA A 494 -53.40 1.94 -12.38
N SER A 495 -53.99 3.13 -12.56
CA SER A 495 -55.34 3.40 -12.10
C SER A 495 -56.32 2.87 -13.15
N SER A 496 -57.02 1.80 -12.79
CA SER A 496 -58.21 1.33 -13.49
C SER A 496 -59.31 2.40 -13.43
N SER A 497 -59.71 2.94 -14.58
CA SER A 497 -61.12 3.29 -14.82
C SER A 497 -61.41 3.48 -16.30
N SER A 498 -62.52 2.88 -16.70
CA SER A 498 -63.17 2.88 -18.01
C SER A 498 -63.74 4.25 -18.40
N SER A 499 -63.62 4.63 -19.68
CA SER A 499 -64.72 5.02 -20.60
C SER A 499 -64.33 6.07 -21.67
N THR A 500 -64.66 5.72 -22.92
CA THR A 500 -65.03 6.52 -24.10
C THR A 500 -64.88 8.05 -24.09
N SER A 501 -64.15 8.60 -25.07
CA SER A 501 -64.69 9.34 -26.25
C SER A 501 -63.65 10.26 -26.93
N SER A 502 -63.91 10.52 -28.20
CA SER A 502 -63.16 11.24 -29.24
C SER A 502 -62.69 12.67 -28.94
N GLY A 503 -61.55 13.08 -29.54
CA GLY A 503 -61.20 14.49 -29.75
C GLY A 503 -59.76 14.69 -30.24
N SER A 504 -59.59 15.16 -31.48
CA SER A 504 -58.29 15.54 -32.04
C SER A 504 -57.74 16.81 -31.40
N SER A 505 -56.47 16.82 -31.00
CA SER A 505 -55.61 18.00 -31.09
C SER A 505 -54.14 17.59 -30.99
N SER A 506 -53.40 17.93 -32.03
CA SER A 506 -51.96 17.85 -32.14
C SER A 506 -51.34 19.08 -31.50
N GLU A 507 -50.62 18.95 -30.38
CA GLU A 507 -49.60 19.92 -29.99
C GLU A 507 -48.57 19.34 -29.01
N ARG A 508 -47.31 19.42 -29.46
CA ARG A 508 -46.01 19.08 -28.85
C ARG A 508 -45.99 18.88 -27.33
N SER A 509 -45.86 17.61 -26.92
CA SER A 509 -45.22 17.25 -25.65
C SER A 509 -43.75 17.68 -25.70
N SER A 510 -43.42 18.71 -24.92
CA SER A 510 -42.04 19.08 -24.62
C SER A 510 -41.36 17.87 -23.96
N ARG A 511 -40.36 17.31 -24.65
CA ARG A 511 -39.44 16.33 -24.08
C ARG A 511 -38.97 16.86 -22.72
N SER A 512 -39.35 16.18 -21.65
CA SER A 512 -38.79 16.41 -20.33
C SER A 512 -37.28 16.27 -20.47
N ALA A 513 -36.56 17.38 -20.25
CA ALA A 513 -35.12 17.38 -20.22
C ALA A 513 -34.70 16.36 -19.18
N SER A 514 -33.87 15.39 -19.58
CA SER A 514 -33.16 14.54 -18.63
C SER A 514 -32.47 15.46 -17.62
N PRO A 515 -32.61 15.24 -16.30
CA PRO A 515 -32.03 16.14 -15.31
C PRO A 515 -30.53 16.26 -15.61
N THR A 516 -30.07 17.50 -15.76
CA THR A 516 -28.66 17.79 -15.95
C THR A 516 -27.89 17.18 -14.78
N PRO A 517 -26.82 16.41 -15.03
CA PRO A 517 -26.03 15.84 -13.94
C PRO A 517 -25.57 16.98 -13.01
N THR A 518 -25.62 16.74 -11.71
CA THR A 518 -25.07 17.67 -10.71
C THR A 518 -23.60 17.99 -11.08
N PRO A 519 -23.13 19.24 -10.93
CA PRO A 519 -21.70 19.56 -11.09
C PRO A 519 -20.81 18.59 -10.29
N VAL A 520 -19.66 18.22 -10.85
CA VAL A 520 -18.73 17.24 -10.25
C VAL A 520 -18.26 17.71 -8.89
N GLU A 521 -18.00 19.01 -8.79
CA GLU A 521 -17.49 19.73 -7.63
C GLU A 521 -18.44 19.68 -6.44
N ASP A 522 -19.73 19.46 -6.69
CA ASP A 522 -20.73 19.32 -5.64
C ASP A 522 -20.73 17.91 -5.02
N GLU A 523 -20.19 16.90 -5.71
CA GLU A 523 -20.22 15.48 -5.27
C GLU A 523 -19.21 15.16 -4.15
N TYR A 524 -18.17 15.99 -3.98
CA TYR A 524 -17.12 15.78 -2.99
C TYR A 524 -16.84 17.05 -2.17
N GLY A 525 -16.19 16.89 -1.02
CA GLY A 525 -15.88 17.98 -0.09
C GLY A 525 -14.76 17.60 0.88
N LEU A 526 -14.28 18.59 1.65
CA LEU A 526 -13.24 18.37 2.66
C LEU A 526 -13.83 17.78 3.94
N MET A 527 -13.26 16.67 4.41
CA MET A 527 -13.64 15.98 5.64
C MET A 527 -12.40 15.59 6.44
N THR A 528 -12.47 15.68 7.77
CA THR A 528 -11.45 15.12 8.67
C THR A 528 -11.42 13.59 8.58
N VAL A 529 -10.31 12.96 8.99
CA VAL A 529 -10.25 11.48 9.09
C VAL A 529 -11.34 10.96 10.02
N ASN A 530 -11.63 11.66 11.12
CA ASN A 530 -12.72 11.31 12.03
C ASN A 530 -14.09 11.30 11.32
N GLU A 531 -14.41 12.32 10.53
CA GLU A 531 -15.68 12.38 9.78
C GLU A 531 -15.77 11.25 8.74
N VAL A 532 -14.67 10.91 8.06
CA VAL A 532 -14.65 9.80 7.09
C VAL A 532 -14.81 8.45 7.81
N ILE A 533 -14.12 8.24 8.92
CA ILE A 533 -14.14 6.93 9.61
C ILE A 533 -15.42 6.75 10.42
N ASN A 534 -15.81 7.73 11.23
CA ASN A 534 -16.88 7.63 12.22
C ASN A 534 -18.19 8.27 11.77
N GLY A 535 -18.17 9.07 10.70
CA GLY A 535 -19.33 9.80 10.19
C GLY A 535 -19.33 11.26 10.61
N SER A 536 -20.06 12.07 9.85
CA SER A 536 -20.26 13.49 10.16
C SER A 536 -21.26 13.68 11.30
N ALA A 537 -21.15 14.81 12.01
CA ALA A 537 -22.13 15.20 13.02
C ALA A 537 -23.48 15.63 12.42
N ASP A 538 -23.50 16.03 11.14
CA ASP A 538 -24.75 16.34 10.43
C ASP A 538 -25.49 15.05 10.06
N ALA A 539 -26.79 14.99 10.36
CA ALA A 539 -27.65 13.87 10.02
C ALA A 539 -27.75 13.62 8.51
N ASN A 540 -27.51 14.66 7.69
CA ASN A 540 -27.42 14.55 6.23
C ASN A 540 -25.97 14.47 5.71
N GLY A 541 -25.00 14.38 6.61
CA GLY A 541 -23.58 14.29 6.27
C GLY A 541 -23.14 12.89 5.86
N PHE A 542 -21.84 12.73 5.62
CA PHE A 542 -21.26 11.43 5.29
C PHE A 542 -21.50 10.42 6.42
N PRO A 543 -21.97 9.20 6.14
CA PRO A 543 -22.38 8.25 7.17
C PRO A 543 -21.22 7.68 8.00
N GLY A 544 -19.99 7.72 7.49
CA GLY A 544 -18.83 7.10 8.11
C GLY A 544 -18.56 5.67 7.61
N LEU A 545 -17.30 5.30 7.46
CA LEU A 545 -16.90 3.96 7.00
C LEU A 545 -17.19 2.87 8.03
N ILE A 546 -17.03 3.13 9.33
CA ILE A 546 -17.38 2.19 10.40
C ILE A 546 -18.90 1.95 10.42
N PRO A 547 -19.77 2.97 10.47
CA PRO A 547 -21.23 2.76 10.38
C PRO A 547 -21.68 2.00 9.12
N LEU A 548 -21.00 2.20 7.98
CA LEU A 548 -21.25 1.43 6.76
C LEU A 548 -20.88 -0.05 6.93
N VAL A 549 -19.76 -0.35 7.58
CA VAL A 549 -19.36 -1.72 7.92
C VAL A 549 -20.36 -2.36 8.89
N ASP A 550 -20.79 -1.64 9.93
CA ASP A 550 -21.79 -2.15 10.88
C ASP A 550 -23.12 -2.43 10.19
N SER A 551 -23.54 -1.55 9.27
CA SER A 551 -24.75 -1.75 8.46
C SER A 551 -24.63 -3.00 7.58
N TYR A 552 -23.45 -3.24 6.98
CA TYR A 552 -23.19 -4.45 6.22
C TYR A 552 -23.28 -5.70 7.10
N LEU A 553 -22.62 -5.67 8.26
CA LEU A 553 -22.66 -6.76 9.22
C LEU A 553 -24.10 -7.06 9.68
N ASN A 554 -24.89 -6.05 10.05
CA ASN A 554 -26.29 -6.21 10.44
C ASN A 554 -27.19 -6.74 9.32
N SER A 555 -26.84 -6.47 8.06
CA SER A 555 -27.55 -7.03 6.90
C SER A 555 -27.25 -8.53 6.68
N MET A 556 -26.12 -9.00 7.21
CA MET A 556 -25.80 -10.42 7.24
C MET A 556 -26.43 -11.03 8.50
N ASN A 557 -27.08 -12.19 8.39
CA ASN A 557 -27.64 -12.89 9.55
C ASN A 557 -26.52 -13.56 10.37
N ILE A 558 -25.63 -12.75 10.99
CA ILE A 558 -24.33 -13.13 11.55
C ILE A 558 -24.46 -14.22 12.62
N ASP A 559 -25.48 -14.14 13.47
CA ASP A 559 -25.72 -15.12 14.54
C ASP A 559 -25.90 -16.55 14.00
N SER A 560 -26.48 -16.68 12.80
CA SER A 560 -26.66 -17.97 12.12
C SER A 560 -25.38 -18.48 11.43
N GLN A 561 -24.45 -17.58 11.10
CA GLN A 561 -23.20 -17.91 10.41
C GLN A 561 -22.04 -18.20 11.36
N LEU A 562 -22.00 -17.56 12.53
CA LEU A 562 -20.98 -17.82 13.57
C LEU A 562 -21.35 -19.01 14.48
N SER A 563 -22.63 -19.43 14.51
CA SER A 563 -23.10 -20.58 15.28
C SER A 563 -22.91 -21.93 14.58
N ARG A 564 -22.51 -21.95 13.29
CA ARG A 564 -22.11 -23.14 12.52
C ARG A 564 -20.60 -23.24 12.42
#